data_AF-A0A147JWX1-F1
#
_entry.id   AF-A0A147JWX1-F1
#
_cell.length_a   1.000
_cell.length_b   1.000
_cell.length_c   1.000
_cell.angle_alpha   90.00
_cell.angle_beta   90.00
_cell.angle_gamma   90.00
#
_symmetry.space_group_name_H-M   'P 1'
#
loop_
_entity.id
_entity.type
_entity.pdbx_description
1 polymer ?
#
loop_
_entity_poly.entity_id
_entity_poly.type
_entity_poly.pdbx_seq_one_letter_code
_entity_poly.pdbx_strand_id
1 'polypeptide(L)'
;MLLDEKLQRLKSIIRGTESVVIAFSGGVDSSLVCAVAHEVLGERAVAVTAISQTYPPGEVDWAKKAAEHIGIRHITIVTNELENPNFVANSPERCYYCKGELLRKLDEVRREFGFKKIFDGTNFNDFSDYRPGLRALREFGVISPLAEAGLTKEEVRELAIYYGLPNADKPANPCLASRVPFGREISTQKLERIARGEEFIRSLGFRVVRVRDYGELARVEVSKEELPHAQKLEGEIVEALKGFGYEYAEVDPRGYRAGGANLP
;
A
#
# COMPACT_ATOMS: atom_id res chain seq x y z
N MET A 1 -20.37 3.00 19.23
CA MET A 1 -20.51 1.56 18.88
C MET A 1 -19.32 0.84 19.45
N LEU A 2 -19.56 -0.29 20.12
CA LEU A 2 -18.49 -1.18 20.59
C LEU A 2 -17.81 -1.86 19.39
N LEU A 3 -16.58 -2.34 19.57
CA LEU A 3 -15.80 -2.99 18.49
C LEU A 3 -16.56 -4.18 17.88
N ASP A 4 -17.18 -5.00 18.72
CA ASP A 4 -17.99 -6.14 18.28
C ASP A 4 -19.18 -5.71 17.41
N GLU A 5 -19.85 -4.61 17.74
CA GLU A 5 -20.96 -4.08 16.94
C GLU A 5 -20.48 -3.62 15.56
N LYS A 6 -19.30 -2.99 15.50
CA LYS A 6 -18.68 -2.59 14.23
C LYS A 6 -18.27 -3.81 13.40
N LEU A 7 -17.73 -4.86 14.03
CA LEU A 7 -17.41 -6.12 13.35
C LEU A 7 -18.69 -6.79 12.80
N GLN A 8 -19.78 -6.83 13.58
CA GLN A 8 -21.06 -7.37 13.09
C GLN A 8 -21.62 -6.53 11.93
N ARG A 9 -21.49 -5.21 12.00
CA ARG A 9 -21.85 -4.30 10.90
C ARG A 9 -21.01 -4.58 9.65
N LEU A 10 -19.70 -4.75 9.79
CA LEU A 10 -18.80 -5.15 8.70
C LEU A 10 -19.26 -6.45 8.04
N LYS A 11 -19.50 -7.51 8.84
CA LYS A 11 -20.01 -8.80 8.35
C LYS A 11 -21.35 -8.65 7.63
N SER A 12 -22.22 -7.75 8.12
CA SER A 12 -23.51 -7.47 7.49
C SER A 12 -23.36 -6.84 6.10
N ILE A 13 -22.51 -5.81 5.93
CA ILE A 13 -22.35 -5.19 4.60
C ILE A 13 -21.76 -6.20 3.62
N ILE A 14 -20.79 -7.00 4.07
CA ILE A 14 -20.16 -8.06 3.26
C ILE A 14 -21.22 -9.08 2.80
N ARG A 15 -22.04 -9.60 3.73
CA ARG A 15 -23.09 -10.58 3.43
C ARG A 15 -24.09 -10.07 2.38
N GLY A 16 -24.38 -8.77 2.37
CA GLY A 16 -25.31 -8.13 1.44
C GLY A 16 -24.83 -8.02 -0.02
N THR A 17 -23.58 -8.41 -0.34
CA THR A 17 -22.99 -8.18 -1.68
C THR A 17 -22.92 -9.41 -2.58
N GLU A 18 -23.41 -10.57 -2.13
CA GLU A 18 -23.36 -11.90 -2.79
C GLU A 18 -21.96 -12.45 -3.07
N SER A 19 -21.11 -11.69 -3.79
CA SER A 19 -19.74 -12.06 -4.15
C SER A 19 -18.87 -10.83 -4.46
N VAL A 20 -17.58 -10.91 -4.12
CA VAL A 20 -16.70 -9.74 -4.08
C VAL A 20 -15.30 -10.00 -4.65
N VAL A 21 -14.81 -9.01 -5.40
CA VAL A 21 -13.39 -8.83 -5.72
C VAL A 21 -12.81 -7.85 -4.72
N ILE A 22 -11.70 -8.18 -4.07
CA ILE A 22 -11.08 -7.33 -3.06
C ILE A 22 -9.76 -6.79 -3.59
N ALA A 23 -9.62 -5.47 -3.69
CA ALA A 23 -8.36 -4.81 -4.00
C ALA A 23 -7.38 -5.04 -2.85
N PHE A 24 -6.46 -5.98 -3.04
CA PHE A 24 -5.64 -6.53 -1.97
C PHE A 24 -4.18 -6.10 -2.10
N SER A 25 -3.74 -5.21 -1.20
CA SER A 25 -2.37 -4.67 -1.19
C SER A 25 -1.40 -5.44 -0.30
N GLY A 26 -1.89 -6.39 0.51
CA GLY A 26 -1.09 -7.06 1.54
C GLY A 26 -0.87 -6.22 2.81
N GLY A 27 -1.46 -5.02 2.88
CA GLY A 27 -1.53 -4.22 4.09
C GLY A 27 -2.63 -4.71 5.06
N VAL A 28 -2.48 -4.38 6.34
CA VAL A 28 -3.37 -4.83 7.43
C VAL A 28 -4.85 -4.56 7.16
N ASP A 29 -5.19 -3.39 6.61
CA ASP A 29 -6.59 -3.03 6.34
C ASP A 29 -7.20 -3.97 5.28
N SER A 30 -6.53 -4.13 4.14
CA SER A 30 -7.01 -5.02 3.07
C SER A 30 -6.99 -6.49 3.49
N SER A 31 -6.05 -6.92 4.35
CA SER A 31 -6.02 -8.27 4.91
C SER A 31 -7.21 -8.54 5.83
N LEU A 32 -7.60 -7.56 6.65
CA LEU A 32 -8.80 -7.69 7.48
C LEU A 32 -10.06 -7.82 6.61
N VAL A 33 -10.19 -7.00 5.55
CA VAL A 33 -11.30 -7.14 4.60
C VAL A 33 -11.32 -8.55 3.98
N CYS A 34 -10.18 -9.05 3.53
CA CYS A 34 -10.06 -10.41 3.01
C CYS A 34 -10.47 -11.48 4.04
N ALA A 35 -10.00 -11.38 5.28
CA ALA A 35 -10.29 -12.34 6.33
C ALA A 35 -11.78 -12.41 6.66
N VAL A 36 -12.41 -11.25 6.87
CA VAL A 36 -13.85 -11.19 7.19
C VAL A 36 -14.69 -11.57 5.97
N ALA A 37 -14.26 -11.20 4.76
CA ALA A 37 -14.95 -11.60 3.53
C ALA A 37 -14.88 -13.11 3.29
N HIS A 38 -13.73 -13.73 3.53
CA HIS A 38 -13.59 -15.18 3.44
C HIS A 38 -14.45 -15.90 4.50
N GLU A 39 -14.45 -15.43 5.74
CA GLU A 39 -15.31 -15.97 6.81
C GLU A 39 -16.81 -15.91 6.42
N VAL A 40 -17.26 -14.80 5.83
CA VAL A 40 -18.68 -14.56 5.55
C VAL A 40 -19.16 -15.16 4.22
N LEU A 41 -18.32 -15.12 3.18
CA LEU A 41 -18.71 -15.46 1.80
C LEU A 41 -18.03 -16.73 1.26
N GLY A 42 -16.99 -17.24 1.94
CA GLY A 42 -16.21 -18.40 1.50
C GLY A 42 -15.58 -18.16 0.12
N GLU A 43 -15.84 -19.07 -0.81
CA GLU A 43 -15.32 -19.03 -2.19
C GLU A 43 -15.87 -17.87 -3.03
N ARG A 44 -16.91 -17.19 -2.55
CA ARG A 44 -17.48 -16.00 -3.22
C ARG A 44 -16.72 -14.71 -2.92
N ALA A 45 -15.57 -14.80 -2.25
CA ALA A 45 -14.63 -13.70 -2.09
C ALA A 45 -13.29 -14.04 -2.76
N VAL A 46 -12.74 -13.11 -3.54
CA VAL A 46 -11.41 -13.25 -4.15
C VAL A 46 -10.55 -12.04 -3.83
N ALA A 47 -9.32 -12.29 -3.39
CA ALA A 47 -8.30 -11.26 -3.20
C ALA A 47 -7.55 -11.06 -4.52
N VAL A 48 -7.39 -9.81 -4.95
CA VAL A 48 -6.65 -9.47 -6.18
C VAL A 48 -5.56 -8.46 -5.88
N THR A 49 -4.32 -8.85 -6.14
CA THR A 49 -3.14 -7.97 -6.00
C THR A 49 -2.65 -7.52 -7.36
N ALA A 50 -2.54 -6.21 -7.56
CA ALA A 50 -1.86 -5.65 -8.71
C ALA A 50 -0.34 -5.69 -8.53
N ILE A 51 0.36 -6.04 -9.59
CA ILE A 51 1.80 -6.04 -9.68
C ILE A 51 2.20 -4.95 -10.66
N SER A 52 3.00 -4.00 -10.20
CA SER A 52 3.61 -2.98 -11.03
C SER A 52 4.94 -2.51 -10.48
N GLN A 53 5.67 -1.72 -11.27
CA GLN A 53 6.96 -1.15 -10.89
C GLN A 53 6.86 -0.15 -9.72
N THR A 54 5.64 0.24 -9.33
CA THR A 54 5.40 1.17 -8.23
C THR A 54 5.32 0.47 -6.87
N TYR A 55 5.24 -0.86 -6.85
CA TYR A 55 5.18 -1.65 -5.62
C TYR A 55 6.56 -1.74 -4.95
N PRO A 56 6.65 -1.44 -3.64
CA PRO A 56 7.89 -1.67 -2.91
C PRO A 56 8.29 -3.15 -2.90
N PRO A 57 9.61 -3.45 -2.84
CA PRO A 57 10.10 -4.83 -2.74
C PRO A 57 9.46 -5.62 -1.60
N GLY A 58 9.13 -6.88 -1.87
CA GLY A 58 8.55 -7.81 -0.90
C GLY A 58 7.05 -7.63 -0.59
N GLU A 59 6.39 -6.56 -1.04
CA GLU A 59 4.95 -6.34 -0.75
C GLU A 59 4.06 -7.40 -1.42
N VAL A 60 4.40 -7.83 -2.64
CA VAL A 60 3.65 -8.88 -3.35
C VAL A 60 3.77 -10.23 -2.62
N ASP A 61 4.96 -10.55 -2.12
CA ASP A 61 5.17 -11.80 -1.37
C ASP A 61 4.45 -11.77 -0.02
N TRP A 62 4.40 -10.61 0.64
CA TRP A 62 3.58 -10.40 1.83
C TRP A 62 2.10 -10.58 1.54
N ALA A 63 1.59 -10.05 0.43
CA ALA A 63 0.20 -10.27 0.02
C ALA A 63 -0.08 -11.76 -0.17
N LYS A 64 0.76 -12.49 -0.91
CA LYS A 64 0.62 -13.95 -1.10
C LYS A 64 0.58 -14.70 0.23
N LYS A 65 1.53 -14.44 1.14
CA LYS A 65 1.59 -15.06 2.47
C LYS A 65 0.34 -14.78 3.30
N ALA A 66 -0.15 -13.54 3.28
CA ALA A 66 -1.36 -13.16 4.00
C ALA A 66 -2.61 -13.83 3.40
N ALA A 67 -2.73 -13.92 2.06
CA ALA A 67 -3.84 -14.62 1.43
C ALA A 67 -3.82 -16.13 1.73
N GLU A 68 -2.65 -16.76 1.67
CA GLU A 68 -2.47 -18.17 2.05
C GLU A 68 -2.87 -18.43 3.51
N HIS A 69 -2.43 -17.57 4.43
CA HIS A 69 -2.80 -17.65 5.85
C HIS A 69 -4.32 -17.52 6.05
N ILE A 70 -4.98 -16.63 5.31
CA ILE A 70 -6.43 -16.42 5.38
C ILE A 70 -7.21 -17.60 4.74
N GLY A 71 -6.60 -18.33 3.80
CA GLY A 71 -7.29 -19.34 2.99
C GLY A 71 -8.14 -18.77 1.85
N ILE A 72 -8.00 -17.47 1.55
CA ILE A 72 -8.75 -16.81 0.48
C ILE A 72 -8.11 -17.08 -0.88
N ARG A 73 -8.94 -17.28 -1.92
CA ARG A 73 -8.46 -17.35 -3.31
C ARG A 73 -7.74 -16.05 -3.66
N HIS A 74 -6.51 -16.17 -4.15
CA HIS A 74 -5.67 -15.04 -4.53
C HIS A 74 -5.38 -15.05 -6.03
N ILE A 75 -5.54 -13.90 -6.69
CA ILE A 75 -5.20 -13.69 -8.09
C ILE A 75 -4.25 -12.49 -8.17
N THR A 76 -3.28 -12.56 -9.08
CA THR A 76 -2.42 -11.43 -9.40
C THR A 76 -2.76 -10.88 -10.78
N ILE A 77 -2.83 -9.57 -10.90
CA ILE A 77 -2.98 -8.84 -12.17
C ILE A 77 -1.78 -7.93 -12.38
N VAL A 78 -1.51 -7.56 -13.62
CA VAL A 78 -0.45 -6.59 -13.95
C VAL A 78 -1.10 -5.23 -14.24
N THR A 79 -0.55 -4.18 -13.65
CA THR A 79 -0.85 -2.77 -13.98
C THR A 79 0.43 -2.08 -14.44
N ASN A 80 0.29 -1.06 -15.28
CA ASN A 80 1.40 -0.29 -15.81
C ASN A 80 1.09 1.21 -15.74
N GLU A 81 1.21 1.77 -14.53
CA GLU A 81 0.90 3.18 -14.32
C GLU A 81 1.86 4.13 -15.07
N LEU A 82 3.04 3.65 -15.46
CA LEU A 82 4.02 4.42 -16.23
C LEU A 82 3.60 4.68 -17.68
N GLU A 83 2.62 3.95 -18.21
CA GLU A 83 2.03 4.27 -19.52
C GLU A 83 1.08 5.48 -19.45
N ASN A 84 0.65 5.88 -18.25
CA ASN A 84 -0.23 7.01 -18.07
C ASN A 84 0.58 8.30 -17.82
N PRO A 85 0.59 9.26 -18.77
CA PRO A 85 1.35 10.50 -18.61
C PRO A 85 0.92 11.32 -17.38
N ASN A 86 -0.36 11.20 -16.97
CA ASN A 86 -0.85 11.89 -15.77
C ASN A 86 -0.32 11.30 -14.46
N PHE A 87 0.02 10.00 -14.47
CA PHE A 87 0.71 9.37 -13.35
C PHE A 87 2.20 9.76 -13.37
N VAL A 88 2.84 9.66 -14.53
CA VAL A 88 4.26 9.99 -14.75
C VAL A 88 4.59 11.41 -14.32
N ALA A 89 3.72 12.38 -14.62
CA ALA A 89 3.88 13.79 -14.22
C ALA A 89 3.95 14.00 -12.69
N ASN A 90 3.54 12.99 -11.89
CA ASN A 90 3.61 13.01 -10.43
C ASN A 90 2.97 14.26 -9.80
N SER A 91 1.82 14.68 -10.31
CA SER A 91 1.03 15.73 -9.66
C SER A 91 0.41 15.20 -8.35
N PRO A 92 -0.13 16.07 -7.48
CA PRO A 92 -0.95 15.63 -6.35
C PRO A 92 -2.10 14.70 -6.75
N GLU A 93 -2.59 14.78 -8.00
CA GLU A 93 -3.64 13.92 -8.55
C GLU A 93 -3.15 12.52 -8.99
N ARG A 94 -1.85 12.22 -8.94
CA ARG A 94 -1.26 10.92 -9.37
C ARG A 94 -2.04 9.71 -8.85
N CYS A 95 -2.43 9.74 -7.57
CA CYS A 95 -3.14 8.65 -6.92
C CYS A 95 -4.53 8.38 -7.53
N TYR A 96 -5.20 9.40 -8.09
CA TYR A 96 -6.47 9.22 -8.80
C TYR A 96 -6.26 8.38 -10.06
N TYR A 97 -5.25 8.73 -10.87
CA TYR A 97 -4.95 8.03 -12.12
C TYR A 97 -4.47 6.59 -11.89
N CYS A 98 -3.58 6.40 -10.92
CA CYS A 98 -3.13 5.06 -10.50
C CYS A 98 -4.30 4.20 -10.04
N LYS A 99 -5.16 4.73 -9.16
CA LYS A 99 -6.30 3.98 -8.65
C LYS A 99 -7.30 3.68 -9.77
N GLY A 100 -7.54 4.60 -10.70
CA GLY A 100 -8.43 4.38 -11.83
C GLY A 100 -7.99 3.22 -12.73
N GLU A 101 -6.69 3.03 -12.94
CA GLU A 101 -6.17 1.87 -13.67
C GLU A 101 -6.39 0.56 -12.93
N LEU A 102 -6.02 0.50 -11.65
CA LEU A 102 -6.29 -0.64 -10.79
C LEU A 102 -7.77 -1.03 -10.83
N LEU A 103 -8.67 -0.06 -10.66
CA LEU A 103 -10.11 -0.32 -10.62
C LEU A 103 -10.67 -0.83 -11.96
N ARG A 104 -10.15 -0.35 -13.10
CA ARG A 104 -10.49 -0.90 -14.42
C ARG A 104 -10.12 -2.38 -14.51
N LYS A 105 -8.90 -2.75 -14.09
CA LYS A 105 -8.45 -4.15 -14.11
C LYS A 105 -9.23 -5.04 -13.13
N LEU A 106 -9.59 -4.51 -11.95
CA LEU A 106 -10.45 -5.24 -11.02
C LEU A 106 -11.86 -5.45 -11.57
N ASP A 107 -12.40 -4.48 -12.33
CA ASP A 107 -13.69 -4.64 -12.98
C ASP A 107 -13.66 -5.67 -14.13
N GLU A 108 -12.54 -5.79 -14.85
CA GLU A 108 -12.30 -6.88 -15.81
C GLU A 108 -12.40 -8.24 -15.10
N VAL A 109 -11.63 -8.45 -14.02
CA VAL A 109 -11.69 -9.69 -13.21
C VAL A 109 -13.09 -9.94 -12.66
N ARG A 110 -13.76 -8.89 -12.16
CA ARG A 110 -15.11 -8.99 -11.64
C ARG A 110 -16.09 -9.51 -12.70
N ARG A 111 -16.01 -9.01 -13.94
CA ARG A 111 -16.88 -9.42 -15.05
C ARG A 111 -16.55 -10.83 -15.53
N GLU A 112 -15.26 -11.14 -15.69
CA GLU A 112 -14.78 -12.43 -16.18
C GLU A 112 -15.21 -13.59 -15.28
N PHE A 113 -15.08 -13.43 -13.96
CA PHE A 113 -15.41 -14.48 -12.99
C PHE A 113 -16.82 -14.33 -12.38
N GLY A 114 -17.62 -13.36 -12.84
CA GLY A 114 -19.02 -13.21 -12.42
C GLY A 114 -19.24 -12.63 -11.01
N PHE A 115 -18.24 -11.97 -10.41
CA PHE A 115 -18.38 -11.31 -9.11
C PHE A 115 -19.29 -10.07 -9.19
N LYS A 116 -19.91 -9.67 -8.06
CA LYS A 116 -20.90 -8.58 -8.06
C LYS A 116 -20.31 -7.22 -7.69
N LYS A 117 -19.41 -7.17 -6.71
CA LYS A 117 -18.88 -5.91 -6.15
C LYS A 117 -17.37 -5.90 -6.04
N ILE A 118 -16.80 -4.71 -5.91
CA ILE A 118 -15.38 -4.48 -5.64
C ILE A 118 -15.27 -3.85 -4.26
N PHE A 119 -14.39 -4.40 -3.42
CA PHE A 119 -14.03 -3.86 -2.11
C PHE A 119 -12.60 -3.32 -2.09
N ASP A 120 -12.36 -2.36 -1.22
CA ASP A 120 -11.01 -1.92 -0.86
C ASP A 120 -10.81 -1.90 0.66
N GLY A 121 -9.58 -1.57 1.09
CA GLY A 121 -9.20 -1.51 2.50
C GLY A 121 -9.32 -0.13 3.14
N THR A 122 -10.08 0.83 2.58
CA THR A 122 -10.19 2.16 3.17
C THR A 122 -10.91 2.08 4.53
N ASN A 123 -10.27 2.58 5.59
CA ASN A 123 -10.81 2.63 6.96
C ASN A 123 -11.48 3.97 7.28
N PHE A 124 -12.09 4.10 8.46
CA PHE A 124 -12.85 5.29 8.85
C PHE A 124 -12.00 6.56 8.98
N ASN A 125 -10.74 6.45 9.42
CA ASN A 125 -9.86 7.62 9.53
C ASN A 125 -9.48 8.20 8.17
N ASP A 126 -9.45 7.37 7.12
CA ASP A 126 -9.19 7.82 5.76
C ASP A 126 -10.41 8.53 5.14
N PHE A 127 -11.63 8.32 5.66
CA PHE A 127 -12.87 8.76 5.05
C PHE A 127 -13.09 10.29 5.10
N SER A 128 -12.53 10.97 6.10
CA SER A 128 -12.58 12.44 6.23
C SER A 128 -11.49 13.16 5.45
N ASP A 129 -10.52 12.43 4.90
CA ASP A 129 -9.39 12.99 4.16
C ASP A 129 -9.74 13.08 2.66
N TYR A 130 -9.79 14.29 2.10
CA TYR A 130 -10.01 14.45 0.66
C TYR A 130 -8.76 14.00 -0.10
N ARG A 131 -8.70 12.72 -0.47
CA ARG A 131 -7.62 12.13 -1.27
C ARG A 131 -8.09 11.86 -2.69
N PRO A 132 -7.30 12.21 -3.74
CA PRO A 132 -7.65 11.93 -5.13
C PRO A 132 -7.97 10.45 -5.41
N GLY A 133 -7.32 9.53 -4.69
CA GLY A 133 -7.62 8.09 -4.81
C GLY A 133 -9.03 7.70 -4.32
N LEU A 134 -9.58 8.37 -3.29
CA LEU A 134 -10.95 8.09 -2.81
C LEU A 134 -12.01 8.56 -3.80
N ARG A 135 -11.71 9.63 -4.56
CA ARG A 135 -12.58 10.08 -5.65
C ARG A 135 -12.75 8.97 -6.70
N ALA A 136 -11.66 8.32 -7.11
CA ALA A 136 -11.71 7.20 -8.05
C ALA A 136 -12.56 6.03 -7.53
N LEU A 137 -12.43 5.68 -6.24
CA LEU A 137 -13.24 4.60 -5.64
C LEU A 137 -14.74 4.89 -5.73
N ARG A 138 -15.15 6.13 -5.42
CA ARG A 138 -16.55 6.55 -5.50
C ARG A 138 -17.08 6.51 -6.93
N GLU A 139 -16.32 6.99 -7.90
CA GLU A 139 -16.71 7.00 -9.32
C GLU A 139 -16.92 5.57 -9.87
N PHE A 140 -16.14 4.60 -9.39
CA PHE A 140 -16.27 3.18 -9.77
C PHE A 140 -17.30 2.40 -8.93
N GLY A 141 -17.94 3.03 -7.95
CA GLY A 141 -18.89 2.37 -7.06
C GLY A 141 -18.25 1.28 -6.19
N VAL A 142 -16.97 1.46 -5.82
CA VAL A 142 -16.25 0.58 -4.89
C VAL A 142 -16.79 0.79 -3.49
N ILE A 143 -16.97 -0.31 -2.77
CA ILE A 143 -17.43 -0.31 -1.37
C ILE A 143 -16.20 -0.35 -0.47
N SER A 144 -16.15 0.52 0.53
CA SER A 144 -15.07 0.57 1.53
C SER A 144 -15.63 0.06 2.86
N PRO A 145 -15.70 -1.28 3.05
CA PRO A 145 -16.55 -1.87 4.10
C PRO A 145 -16.04 -1.54 5.51
N LEU A 146 -14.73 -1.31 5.70
CA LEU A 146 -14.19 -0.88 6.99
C LEU A 146 -14.66 0.54 7.35
N ALA A 147 -14.55 1.48 6.41
CA ALA A 147 -15.04 2.84 6.58
C ALA A 147 -16.56 2.88 6.81
N GLU A 148 -17.33 2.14 6.02
CA GLU A 148 -18.79 2.05 6.17
C GLU A 148 -19.23 1.41 7.50
N ALA A 149 -18.41 0.51 8.07
CA ALA A 149 -18.60 -0.05 9.41
C ALA A 149 -18.14 0.89 10.54
N GLY A 150 -17.45 2.00 10.20
CA GLY A 150 -16.91 2.95 11.17
C GLY A 150 -15.67 2.46 11.90
N LEU A 151 -14.92 1.52 11.33
CA LEU A 151 -13.71 0.96 11.93
C LEU A 151 -12.52 1.92 11.76
N THR A 152 -11.94 2.36 12.89
CA THR A 152 -10.72 3.16 12.90
C THR A 152 -9.50 2.28 12.63
N LYS A 153 -8.36 2.91 12.36
CA LYS A 153 -7.08 2.23 12.12
C LYS A 153 -6.63 1.39 13.32
N GLU A 154 -6.87 1.86 14.53
CA GLU A 154 -6.54 1.15 15.77
C GLU A 154 -7.41 -0.09 15.92
N GLU A 155 -8.72 0.05 15.68
CA GLU A 155 -9.69 -1.04 15.73
C GLU A 155 -9.42 -2.09 14.63
N VAL A 156 -8.99 -1.66 13.44
CA VAL A 156 -8.56 -2.58 12.37
C VAL A 156 -7.37 -3.42 12.82
N ARG A 157 -6.40 -2.84 13.54
CA ARG A 157 -5.26 -3.60 14.07
C ARG A 157 -5.67 -4.57 15.17
N GLU A 158 -6.56 -4.14 16.07
CA GLU A 158 -7.09 -5.01 17.12
C GLU A 158 -7.81 -6.22 16.52
N LEU A 159 -8.65 -5.99 15.52
CA LEU A 159 -9.31 -7.07 14.77
C LEU A 159 -8.30 -7.91 13.99
N ALA A 160 -7.28 -7.32 13.38
CA ALA A 160 -6.25 -8.07 12.68
C ALA A 160 -5.52 -9.05 13.62
N ILE A 161 -5.24 -8.65 14.86
CA ILE A 161 -4.68 -9.52 15.90
C ILE A 161 -5.68 -10.63 16.26
N TYR A 162 -6.95 -10.28 16.47
CA TYR A 162 -8.01 -11.24 16.75
C TYR A 162 -8.16 -12.31 15.66
N TYR A 163 -8.06 -11.91 14.38
CA TYR A 163 -8.07 -12.82 13.23
C TYR A 163 -6.73 -13.54 12.99
N GLY A 164 -5.72 -13.33 13.84
CA GLY A 164 -4.41 -13.99 13.73
C GLY A 164 -3.56 -13.52 12.55
N LEU A 165 -3.85 -12.35 11.96
CA LEU A 165 -3.21 -11.92 10.72
C LEU A 165 -1.71 -11.69 10.89
N PRO A 166 -0.85 -12.26 10.02
CA PRO A 166 0.60 -12.22 10.18
C PRO A 166 1.20 -10.84 9.93
N ASN A 167 0.41 -9.91 9.38
CA ASN A 167 0.83 -8.55 9.05
C ASN A 167 0.17 -7.49 9.97
N ALA A 168 -0.40 -7.88 11.11
CA ALA A 168 -1.09 -6.96 12.03
C ALA A 168 -0.17 -5.83 12.53
N ASP A 169 1.13 -6.12 12.72
CA ASP A 169 2.14 -5.15 13.14
C ASP A 169 2.94 -4.53 11.98
N LYS A 170 2.65 -4.94 10.73
CA LYS A 170 3.42 -4.51 9.56
C LYS A 170 3.27 -2.99 9.36
N PRO A 171 4.38 -2.22 9.31
CA PRO A 171 4.31 -0.80 9.04
C PRO A 171 3.72 -0.52 7.65
N ALA A 172 3.03 0.62 7.53
CA ALA A 172 2.56 1.08 6.23
C ALA A 172 3.75 1.31 5.29
N ASN A 173 3.64 0.80 4.06
CA ASN A 173 4.65 0.97 3.03
C ASN A 173 3.98 1.43 1.73
N PRO A 174 3.80 2.75 1.55
CA PRO A 174 3.15 3.29 0.35
C PRO A 174 3.95 2.96 -0.92
N CYS A 175 3.36 3.22 -2.09
CA CYS A 175 4.03 3.06 -3.39
C CYS A 175 5.39 3.78 -3.46
N LEU A 176 6.32 3.26 -4.25
CA LEU A 176 7.64 3.85 -4.49
C LEU A 176 7.57 5.25 -5.08
N ALA A 177 6.52 5.57 -5.85
CA ALA A 177 6.27 6.92 -6.35
C ALA A 177 6.17 7.99 -5.22
N SER A 178 5.84 7.60 -3.99
CA SER A 178 5.82 8.53 -2.85
C SER A 178 7.22 8.98 -2.38
N ARG A 179 8.29 8.43 -2.97
CA ARG A 179 9.68 8.82 -2.70
C ARG A 179 10.15 9.93 -3.62
N VAL A 180 9.40 10.19 -4.69
CA VAL A 180 9.67 11.25 -5.66
C VAL A 180 8.78 12.47 -5.30
N PRO A 181 9.36 13.66 -5.09
CA PRO A 181 8.61 14.88 -4.81
C PRO A 181 7.59 15.19 -5.92
N PHE A 182 6.46 15.78 -5.55
CA PHE A 182 5.45 16.18 -6.53
C PHE A 182 6.02 17.12 -7.61
N GLY A 183 5.48 16.99 -8.82
CA GLY A 183 5.94 17.74 -10.00
C GLY A 183 7.25 17.24 -10.62
N ARG A 184 7.91 16.25 -10.01
CA ARG A 184 9.06 15.56 -10.61
C ARG A 184 8.59 14.27 -11.26
N GLU A 185 8.94 14.10 -12.53
CA GLU A 185 8.54 12.94 -13.31
C GLU A 185 9.00 11.62 -12.67
N ILE A 186 8.11 10.64 -12.67
CA ILE A 186 8.40 9.27 -12.27
C ILE A 186 8.87 8.50 -13.50
N SER A 187 9.94 7.72 -13.35
CA SER A 187 10.46 6.84 -14.39
C SER A 187 10.82 5.48 -13.82
N THR A 188 10.87 4.47 -14.68
CA THR A 188 11.35 3.12 -14.34
C THR A 188 12.69 3.17 -13.61
N GLN A 189 13.67 3.90 -14.18
CA GLN A 189 15.01 4.02 -13.61
C GLN A 189 14.99 4.59 -12.19
N LYS A 190 14.16 5.61 -11.92
CA LYS A 190 13.99 6.17 -10.56
C LYS A 190 13.40 5.14 -9.61
N LEU A 191 12.31 4.48 -10.00
CA LEU A 191 11.66 3.48 -9.16
C LEU A 191 12.60 2.31 -8.84
N GLU A 192 13.38 1.85 -9.82
CA GLU A 192 14.37 0.78 -9.65
C GLU A 192 15.49 1.16 -8.69
N ARG A 193 16.12 2.34 -8.84
CA ARG A 193 17.20 2.75 -7.92
C ARG A 193 16.68 2.99 -6.50
N ILE A 194 15.46 3.51 -6.35
CA ILE A 194 14.79 3.66 -5.05
C ILE A 194 14.54 2.27 -4.44
N ALA A 195 13.98 1.33 -5.21
CA ALA A 195 13.70 -0.02 -4.75
C ALA A 195 14.96 -0.73 -4.27
N ARG A 196 16.04 -0.68 -5.06
CA ARG A 196 17.35 -1.25 -4.70
C ARG A 196 17.94 -0.61 -3.46
N GLY A 197 17.85 0.71 -3.34
CA GLY A 197 18.27 1.43 -2.15
C GLY A 197 17.51 0.99 -0.89
N GLU A 198 16.17 0.93 -0.97
CA GLU A 198 15.37 0.49 0.18
C GLU A 198 15.57 -0.99 0.52
N GLU A 199 15.77 -1.86 -0.46
CA GLU A 199 16.07 -3.28 -0.24
C GLU A 199 17.43 -3.47 0.44
N PHE A 200 18.47 -2.79 -0.06
CA PHE A 200 19.80 -2.81 0.56
C PHE A 200 19.73 -2.37 2.02
N ILE A 201 19.12 -1.22 2.30
CA ILE A 201 19.05 -0.71 3.68
C ILE A 201 18.21 -1.66 4.55
N ARG A 202 17.10 -2.23 4.06
CA ARG A 202 16.36 -3.25 4.83
C ARG A 202 17.20 -4.48 5.15
N SER A 203 18.12 -4.88 4.26
CA SER A 203 19.02 -6.00 4.50
C SER A 203 20.00 -5.75 5.67
N LEU A 204 20.24 -4.49 6.02
CA LEU A 204 21.01 -4.08 7.19
C LEU A 204 20.19 -4.13 8.50
N GLY A 205 18.93 -4.57 8.46
CA GLY A 205 18.08 -4.76 9.63
C GLY A 205 17.09 -3.64 9.92
N PHE A 206 16.98 -2.62 9.06
CA PHE A 206 16.03 -1.52 9.24
C PHE A 206 14.60 -1.93 8.86
N ARG A 207 13.65 -1.63 9.74
CA ARG A 207 12.22 -1.97 9.55
C ARG A 207 11.49 -0.91 8.73
N VAL A 208 11.73 0.37 9.01
CA VAL A 208 11.10 1.48 8.28
C VAL A 208 12.17 2.20 7.49
N VAL A 209 12.09 2.13 6.17
CA VAL A 209 13.05 2.74 5.26
C VAL A 209 12.32 3.51 4.16
N ARG A 210 12.78 4.73 3.87
CA ARG A 210 12.46 5.47 2.66
C ARG A 210 13.74 5.99 2.03
N VAL A 211 13.95 5.72 0.75
CA VAL A 211 14.99 6.41 -0.04
C VAL A 211 14.29 7.48 -0.86
N ARG A 212 14.39 8.75 -0.44
CA ARG A 212 13.80 9.88 -1.17
C ARG A 212 14.68 10.28 -2.33
N ASP A 213 14.05 10.52 -3.47
CA ASP A 213 14.73 10.79 -4.73
C ASP A 213 14.56 12.26 -5.14
N TYR A 214 15.64 13.03 -5.01
CA TYR A 214 15.69 14.44 -5.38
C TYR A 214 16.47 14.66 -6.69
N GLY A 215 16.54 13.65 -7.56
CA GLY A 215 17.37 13.69 -8.78
C GLY A 215 18.77 13.14 -8.51
N GLU A 216 19.74 14.00 -8.27
CA GLU A 216 21.13 13.61 -7.99
C GLU A 216 21.34 13.18 -6.53
N LEU A 217 20.47 13.64 -5.62
CA LEU A 217 20.52 13.36 -4.19
C LEU A 217 19.53 12.27 -3.78
N ALA A 218 20.03 11.26 -3.07
CA ALA A 218 19.24 10.36 -2.25
C ALA A 218 19.22 10.82 -0.79
N ARG A 219 18.04 10.93 -0.19
CA ARG A 219 17.90 11.16 1.26
C ARG A 219 17.23 9.96 1.91
N VAL A 220 17.94 9.31 2.82
CA VAL A 220 17.45 8.13 3.53
C VAL A 220 16.72 8.54 4.79
N GLU A 221 15.47 8.11 4.92
CA GLU A 221 14.71 8.23 6.16
C GLU A 221 14.53 6.84 6.79
N VAL A 222 14.97 6.69 8.04
CA VAL A 222 14.71 5.52 8.88
C VAL A 222 13.81 5.89 10.06
N SER A 223 13.30 4.90 10.82
CA SER A 223 12.56 5.23 12.05
C SER A 223 13.43 6.06 13.01
N LYS A 224 12.82 6.88 13.86
CA LYS A 224 13.57 7.74 14.80
C LYS A 224 14.39 6.91 15.79
N GLU A 225 13.84 5.76 16.17
CA GLU A 225 14.46 4.77 17.05
C GLU A 225 15.68 4.10 16.38
N GLU A 226 15.67 3.99 15.04
CA GLU A 226 16.73 3.40 14.23
C GLU A 226 17.81 4.41 13.79
N LEU A 227 17.60 5.72 13.99
CA LEU A 227 18.55 6.77 13.59
C LEU A 227 19.98 6.58 14.14
N PRO A 228 20.19 6.26 15.44
CA PRO A 228 21.54 6.04 15.96
C PRO A 228 22.25 4.86 15.28
N HIS A 229 21.50 3.88 14.77
CA HIS A 229 22.06 2.77 14.02
C HIS A 229 22.40 3.18 12.59
N ALA A 230 21.52 3.94 11.92
CA ALA A 230 21.77 4.47 10.58
C ALA A 230 23.01 5.38 10.52
N GLN A 231 23.22 6.22 11.54
CA GLN A 231 24.42 7.07 11.62
C GLN A 231 25.72 6.27 11.69
N LYS A 232 25.70 5.11 12.38
CA LYS A 232 26.88 4.22 12.44
C LYS A 232 27.18 3.56 11.09
N LEU A 233 26.15 3.33 10.27
CA LEU A 233 26.24 2.69 8.96
C LEU A 233 26.22 3.70 7.80
N GLU A 234 26.32 5.01 8.09
CA GLU A 234 26.10 6.06 7.11
C GLU A 234 27.06 5.94 5.91
N GLY A 235 28.35 5.67 6.14
CA GLY A 235 29.31 5.47 5.06
C GLY A 235 28.95 4.32 4.13
N GLU A 236 28.48 3.19 4.68
CA GLU A 236 28.06 2.03 3.90
C GLU A 236 26.79 2.32 3.08
N ILE A 237 25.80 2.98 3.71
CA ILE A 237 24.55 3.40 3.06
C ILE A 237 24.84 4.37 1.91
N VAL A 238 25.68 5.37 2.14
CA VAL A 238 26.04 6.39 1.14
C VAL A 238 26.74 5.77 -0.05
N GLU A 239 27.74 4.92 0.17
CA GLU A 239 28.48 4.27 -0.91
C GLU A 239 27.61 3.32 -1.73
N ALA A 240 26.71 2.56 -1.08
CA ALA A 240 25.75 1.72 -1.79
C ALA A 240 24.80 2.54 -2.69
N LEU A 241 24.25 3.64 -2.17
CA LEU A 241 23.35 4.50 -2.93
C LEU A 241 24.05 5.19 -4.10
N LYS A 242 25.30 5.62 -3.94
CA LYS A 242 26.11 6.11 -5.07
C LYS A 242 26.27 5.05 -6.14
N GLY A 243 26.55 3.81 -5.73
CA GLY A 243 26.58 2.65 -6.63
C GLY A 243 25.26 2.36 -7.36
N PHE A 244 24.13 2.88 -6.87
CA PHE A 244 22.81 2.78 -7.52
C PHE A 244 22.46 4.00 -8.40
N GLY A 245 23.40 4.92 -8.60
CA GLY A 245 23.26 6.03 -9.54
C GLY A 245 22.82 7.35 -8.90
N TYR A 246 23.17 7.57 -7.64
CA TYR A 246 23.09 8.88 -6.99
C TYR A 246 24.47 9.55 -6.96
N GLU A 247 24.54 10.87 -7.12
CA GLU A 247 25.78 11.63 -6.97
C GLU A 247 26.03 11.93 -5.48
N TYR A 248 24.95 12.25 -4.78
CA TYR A 248 24.95 12.54 -3.35
C TYR A 248 24.00 11.60 -2.63
N ALA A 249 24.36 11.19 -1.42
CA ALA A 249 23.48 10.44 -0.54
C ALA A 249 23.71 10.89 0.91
N GLU A 250 22.65 10.90 1.70
CA GLU A 250 22.70 11.25 3.12
C GLU A 250 21.62 10.52 3.92
N VAL A 251 21.83 10.37 5.22
CA VAL A 251 20.79 9.95 6.18
C VAL A 251 20.12 11.21 6.75
N ASP A 252 18.80 11.34 6.63
CA ASP A 252 18.06 12.47 7.19
C ASP A 252 18.15 12.43 8.73
N PRO A 253 18.80 13.42 9.38
CA PRO A 253 18.97 13.43 10.84
C PRO A 253 17.63 13.55 11.59
N ARG A 254 16.56 13.99 10.91
CA ARG A 254 15.22 14.09 11.48
C ARG A 254 14.45 12.75 11.42
N GLY A 255 14.94 11.76 10.68
CA GLY A 255 14.30 10.46 10.47
C GLY A 255 12.98 10.52 9.70
N TYR A 256 12.27 9.40 9.65
CA TYR A 256 11.05 9.21 8.89
C TYR A 256 9.92 10.13 9.33
N ARG A 257 9.29 10.77 8.34
CA ARG A 257 8.12 11.63 8.50
C ARG A 257 7.08 11.29 7.43
N ALA A 258 5.82 11.24 7.84
CA ALA A 258 4.72 11.13 6.89
C ALA A 258 4.74 12.32 5.92
N GLY A 259 4.66 12.05 4.61
CA GLY A 259 4.76 13.09 3.58
C GLY A 259 6.18 13.60 3.27
N GLY A 260 7.23 13.02 3.88
CA GLY A 260 8.62 13.51 3.86
C GLY A 260 9.17 14.00 2.51
N ALA A 261 8.85 13.32 1.39
CA ALA A 261 9.32 13.71 0.06
C ALA A 261 8.89 15.13 -0.36
N ASN A 262 7.75 15.61 0.16
CA ASN A 262 7.17 16.90 -0.15
C ASN A 262 7.34 17.93 0.98
N LEU A 263 8.02 17.54 2.07
CA LEU A 263 8.31 18.45 3.17
C LEU A 263 9.66 19.15 2.91
N PRO A 264 9.80 20.44 3.30
CA PRO A 264 11.06 21.16 3.21
C PRO A 264 12.20 20.54 4.07
#